data_AF-A0A528MYB3-F1
#
_entry.id   AF-A0A528MYB3-F1
#
_cell.length_a   1.000
_cell.length_b   1.000
_cell.length_c   1.000
_cell.angle_alpha   90.00
_cell.angle_beta   90.00
_cell.angle_gamma   90.00
#
_symmetry.space_group_name_H-M   'P 1'
#
loop_
_entity.id
_entity.type
_entity.pdbx_description
1 polymer ?
#
loop_
_entity_poly.entity_id
_entity_poly.type
_entity_poly.pdbx_seq_one_letter_code
_entity_poly.pdbx_strand_id
1 'polypeptide(L)' 'FNSSSFAEALHSDGPAADLAEKLNLYGRFVGAWTFDATRHLEDGQVLTGRGEVHFGWVLEGRAIQDVW' A
#
# COMPACT_ATOMS: atom_id res chain seq x y z
N PHE A 1 15.41 26.48 -1.27
CA PHE A 1 14.50 25.40 -0.84
C PHE A 1 14.80 24.19 -1.68
N ASN A 2 15.27 23.08 -1.09
CA ASN A 2 15.39 21.84 -1.84
C ASN A 2 13.95 21.33 -2.04
N SER A 3 13.47 21.31 -3.29
CA SER A 3 12.10 20.87 -3.58
C SER A 3 12.10 19.35 -3.56
N SER A 4 11.48 18.75 -2.54
CA SER A 4 11.17 17.32 -2.57
C SER A 4 10.11 17.09 -3.65
N SER A 5 10.17 15.95 -4.33
CA SER A 5 9.12 15.52 -5.25
C SER A 5 7.83 15.24 -4.47
N PHE A 6 6.68 15.30 -5.15
CA PHE A 6 5.40 14.95 -4.53
C PHE A 6 5.42 13.53 -3.92
N ALA A 7 6.07 12.57 -4.58
CA ALA A 7 6.20 11.21 -4.08
C ALA A 7 6.99 11.15 -2.76
N GLU A 8 8.13 11.83 -2.68
CA GLU A 8 8.92 11.91 -1.44
C GLU A 8 8.15 12.63 -0.32
N ALA A 9 7.40 13.69 -0.63
CA ALA A 9 6.59 14.41 0.35
C ALA A 9 5.38 13.60 0.83
N LEU A 10 4.88 12.69 -0.01
CA LEU A 10 3.72 11.86 0.28
C LEU A 10 4.07 10.71 1.24
N HIS A 11 5.25 10.11 1.10
CA HIS A 11 5.68 8.94 1.89
C HIS A 11 6.00 9.28 3.35
N SER A 12 5.80 8.28 4.22
CA SER A 12 6.19 8.31 5.63
C SER A 12 6.90 7.01 5.99
N ASP A 13 7.83 7.07 6.95
CA ASP A 13 8.58 5.89 7.42
C ASP A 13 7.72 4.98 8.33
N GLY A 14 6.63 5.51 8.87
CA GLY A 14 5.82 4.82 9.87
C GLY A 14 4.45 5.46 10.09
N PRO A 15 3.62 4.86 10.97
CA PRO A 15 2.35 5.44 11.37
C PRO A 15 2.57 6.71 12.20
N ALA A 16 1.56 7.58 12.24
CA ALA A 16 1.53 8.72 13.14
C ALA A 16 1.63 8.25 14.60
N ALA A 17 2.58 8.82 15.36
CA ALA A 17 2.97 8.30 16.67
C ALA A 17 1.83 8.30 17.71
N ASP A 18 0.95 9.30 17.66
CA ASP A 18 -0.23 9.46 18.52
C ASP A 18 -1.34 8.44 18.21
N LEU A 19 -1.27 7.78 17.05
CA LEU A 19 -2.23 6.77 16.60
C LEU A 19 -1.59 5.39 16.41
N ALA A 20 -0.30 5.23 16.70
CA ALA A 20 0.47 4.04 16.33
C ALA A 20 -0.16 2.73 16.82
N GLU A 21 -0.66 2.68 18.05
CA GLU A 21 -1.35 1.50 18.59
C GLU A 21 -2.61 1.15 17.79
N LYS A 22 -3.45 2.15 17.49
CA LYS A 22 -4.68 1.97 16.71
C LYS A 22 -4.38 1.57 15.26
N LEU A 23 -3.30 2.12 14.70
CA LEU A 23 -2.88 1.89 13.32
C LEU A 23 -2.08 0.60 13.12
N ASN A 24 -1.60 -0.03 14.20
CA ASN A 24 -0.82 -1.27 14.14
C ASN A 24 -1.57 -2.42 13.44
N LEU A 25 -2.91 -2.43 13.53
CA LEU A 25 -3.75 -3.37 12.79
C LEU A 25 -3.49 -3.33 11.28
N TYR A 26 -3.28 -2.14 10.71
CA TYR A 26 -3.07 -1.94 9.28
C TYR A 26 -1.59 -1.98 8.91
N GLY A 27 -0.70 -1.60 9.82
CA GLY A 27 0.76 -1.60 9.58
C GLY A 27 1.33 -2.96 9.18
N ARG A 28 0.67 -4.05 9.55
CA ARG A 28 1.03 -5.43 9.14
C ARG A 28 1.03 -5.68 7.64
N PHE A 29 0.39 -4.82 6.84
CA PHE A 29 0.33 -4.96 5.38
C PHE A 29 1.45 -4.21 4.68
N VAL A 30 2.11 -3.25 5.35
CA VAL A 30 3.20 -2.46 4.77
C VAL A 30 4.35 -3.37 4.32
N GLY A 31 4.77 -3.21 3.07
CA GLY A 31 5.77 -4.06 2.42
C GLY A 31 5.40 -4.43 0.99
N ALA A 32 6.27 -5.23 0.37
CA ALA A 32 6.09 -5.78 -0.96
C ALA A 32 5.57 -7.21 -0.88
N TRP A 33 4.51 -7.49 -1.63
CA TRP A 33 3.85 -8.80 -1.65
C TRP A 33 3.75 -9.30 -3.07
N THR A 34 4.03 -10.59 -3.28
CA THR A 34 3.63 -11.28 -4.51
C THR A 34 2.43 -12.18 -4.23
N PHE A 35 1.51 -12.27 -5.17
CA PHE A 35 0.30 -13.08 -5.02
C PHE A 35 -0.07 -13.78 -6.33
N ASP A 36 -0.78 -14.90 -6.20
CA ASP A 36 -1.49 -15.52 -7.32
C ASP A 36 -2.88 -14.91 -7.41
N ALA A 37 -3.24 -14.41 -8.59
CA ALA A 37 -4.47 -13.70 -8.86
C ALA A 37 -5.41 -14.56 -9.70
N THR A 38 -6.69 -14.56 -9.33
CA THR A 38 -7.78 -15.12 -10.13
C THR A 38 -8.80 -14.01 -10.40
N ARG A 39 -9.07 -13.72 -11.67
CA ARG A 39 -10.09 -12.75 -12.09
C ARG A 39 -11.22 -13.45 -12.81
N HIS A 40 -12.44 -13.20 -12.35
CA HIS A 40 -13.66 -13.66 -12.99
C HIS A 40 -14.20 -12.53 -13.87
N LEU A 41 -14.28 -12.77 -15.17
CA LEU A 41 -14.83 -11.81 -16.13
C LEU A 41 -16.35 -11.97 -16.27
N GLU A 42 -17.01 -10.95 -16.81
CA GLU A 42 -18.47 -10.92 -16.97
C GLU A 42 -18.99 -12.02 -17.92
N ASP A 43 -18.17 -12.45 -18.88
CA ASP A 43 -18.48 -13.53 -19.82
C ASP A 43 -18.26 -14.94 -19.24
N GLY A 44 -17.86 -15.03 -17.97
CA GLY A 44 -17.57 -16.28 -17.27
C GLY A 44 -16.15 -16.81 -17.50
N GLN A 45 -15.30 -16.13 -18.28
CA GLN A 45 -13.90 -16.50 -18.38
C GLN A 45 -13.18 -16.28 -17.05
N VAL A 46 -12.28 -17.20 -16.71
CA VAL A 46 -11.39 -17.10 -15.55
C VAL A 46 -9.97 -16.86 -16.02
N LEU A 47 -9.38 -15.72 -15.63
CA LEU A 47 -7.98 -15.41 -15.87
C LEU A 47 -7.17 -15.66 -14.61
N THR A 48 -6.06 -16.38 -14.73
CA THR A 48 -5.09 -16.56 -13.64
C THR A 48 -3.78 -15.87 -13.99
N GLY A 49 -3.04 -15.43 -12.97
CA GLY A 49 -1.74 -14.80 -13.15
C GLY A 49 -1.03 -14.56 -11.83
N ARG A 50 0.20 -14.05 -11.91
CA ARG A 50 0.97 -13.61 -10.74
C ARG A 50 1.04 -12.09 -10.72
N GLY A 51 0.82 -11.50 -9.56
CA GLY A 51 0.88 -10.05 -9.33
C GLY A 51 1.86 -9.69 -8.23
N GLU A 52 2.15 -8.39 -8.16
CA GLU A 52 2.89 -7.74 -7.07
C GLU A 52 2.06 -6.56 -6.57
N VAL A 53 2.09 -6.31 -5.27
CA VAL A 53 1.48 -5.14 -4.65
C VAL A 53 2.40 -4.62 -3.55
N HIS A 54 2.55 -3.30 -3.47
CA HIS A 54 3.33 -2.63 -2.43
C HIS A 54 2.41 -1.75 -1.59
N PHE A 55 2.47 -1.91 -0.28
CA PHE A 55 1.80 -1.04 0.68
C PHE A 55 2.83 -0.19 1.41
N GLY A 56 2.55 1.11 1.54
CA GLY A 56 3.41 2.06 2.27
C GLY A 56 2.62 3.07 3.09
N TRP A 57 3.24 3.61 4.13
CA TRP A 57 2.69 4.74 4.87
C TRP A 57 2.79 6.03 4.06
N VAL A 58 1.73 6.82 4.08
CA VAL A 58 1.65 8.11 3.41
C VAL A 58 0.94 9.14 4.28
N LEU A 59 0.94 10.40 3.86
CA LEU A 59 0.25 11.51 4.54
C LEU A 59 0.66 11.62 6.01
N GLU A 60 1.97 11.70 6.25
CA GLU A 60 2.58 11.75 7.59
C GLU A 60 2.17 10.57 8.49
N GLY A 61 2.02 9.38 7.90
CA GLY A 61 1.71 8.15 8.64
C GLY A 61 0.25 7.99 9.04
N ARG A 62 -0.66 8.77 8.44
CA ARG A 62 -2.10 8.70 8.76
C ARG A 62 -2.92 7.90 7.75
N ALA A 63 -2.29 7.47 6.66
CA ALA A 63 -2.90 6.59 5.68
C ALA A 63 -1.90 5.53 5.21
N ILE A 64 -2.44 4.40 4.73
CA ILE A 64 -1.71 3.42 3.93
C ILE A 64 -2.21 3.57 2.50
N GLN A 65 -1.28 3.56 1.55
CA GLN A 65 -1.58 3.51 0.13
C GLN A 65 -0.93 2.27 -0.48
N ASP A 66 -1.63 1.65 -1.42
CA ASP A 66 -1.12 0.57 -2.26
C ASP A 66 -0.80 1.01 -3.69
N VAL A 67 0.12 0.28 -4.32
CA VAL A 67 0.33 0.27 -5.78
C VAL A 67 0.45 -1.18 -6.25
N TRP A 68 -0.20 -1.51 -7.36
CA TRP A 68 -0.27 -2.86 -7.96
C TRP A 68 -0.11 -2.76 -9.48
#